data_AF-A0A3N7BS48-F1
#
_entry.id   AF-A0A3N7BS48-F1
#
_cell.length_a   1.000
_cell.length_b   1.000
_cell.length_c   1.000
_cell.angle_alpha   90.00
_cell.angle_beta   90.00
_cell.angle_gamma   90.00
#
_symmetry.space_group_name_H-M   'P 1'
#
loop_
_entity.id
_entity.type
_entity.pdbx_description
1 polymer ?
#
loop_
_entity_poly.entity_id
_entity_poly.type
_entity_poly.pdbx_seq_one_letter_code
_entity_poly.pdbx_strand_id
1 'polypeptide(L)'
;MPSKVKPLTDTQLRAFEATRDLAADLLESVRQMKAGKTSVVRSPAIEARERTGLSQSQFAALLGVSVRTLQGWEQGRKEPSGAARTLLAIARTNPKALLDVAGKQ
;
A
#
# COMPACT_ATOMS: atom_id res chain seq x y z
N MET A 1 -0.85 -1.59 8.73
CA MET A 1 -0.75 -2.58 9.84
C MET A 1 0.41 -2.18 10.73
N PRO A 2 0.20 -1.81 12.01
CA PRO A 2 1.32 -1.65 12.92
C PRO A 2 2.05 -3.00 13.00
N SER A 3 3.37 -3.00 12.85
CA SER A 3 4.18 -4.20 13.00
C SER A 3 3.90 -4.80 14.38
N LYS A 4 3.48 -6.07 14.43
CA LYS A 4 3.29 -6.81 15.69
C LYS A 4 4.63 -7.15 16.37
N VAL A 5 5.74 -6.82 15.73
CA VAL A 5 7.09 -7.06 16.24
C VAL A 5 7.51 -5.86 17.08
N LYS A 6 7.77 -6.10 18.37
CA LYS A 6 8.35 -5.08 19.25
C LYS A 6 9.73 -4.70 18.68
N PRO A 7 10.04 -3.40 18.47
CA PRO A 7 11.36 -2.98 18.02
C PRO A 7 12.45 -3.49 18.98
N LEU A 8 13.63 -3.80 18.43
CA LEU A 8 14.82 -4.14 19.21
C LEU A 8 15.13 -3.01 20.20
N THR A 9 15.58 -3.34 21.41
CA THR A 9 16.15 -2.33 22.31
C THR A 9 17.49 -1.84 21.78
N ASP A 10 17.93 -0.65 22.20
CA ASP A 10 19.20 -0.06 21.74
C ASP A 10 20.42 -0.99 21.96
N THR A 11 20.40 -1.79 23.02
CA THR A 11 21.45 -2.78 23.30
C THR A 11 21.39 -3.94 22.31
N GLN A 12 20.20 -4.44 22.00
CA GLN A 12 20.01 -5.51 21.03
C GLN A 12 20.34 -5.06 19.60
N LEU A 13 19.97 -3.82 19.25
CA LEU A 13 20.27 -3.24 17.95
C LEU A 13 21.78 -3.12 17.73
N ARG A 14 22.53 -2.62 18.73
CA ARG A 14 24.00 -2.53 18.65
C ARG A 14 24.67 -3.90 18.51
N ALA A 15 24.20 -4.89 19.26
CA ALA A 15 24.74 -6.26 19.14
C ALA A 15 24.46 -6.86 17.76
N PHE A 16 23.29 -6.59 17.19
CA PHE A 16 22.95 -7.01 15.83
C PHE A 16 23.84 -6.31 14.79
N GLU A 17 23.94 -4.98 14.84
CA GLU A 17 24.74 -4.20 13.89
C GLU A 17 26.23 -4.54 13.95
N ALA A 18 26.78 -4.88 15.12
CA ALA A 18 28.18 -5.28 15.28
C ALA A 18 28.54 -6.55 14.47
N THR A 19 27.56 -7.39 14.17
CA THR A 19 27.74 -8.63 13.39
C THR A 19 27.32 -8.51 11.93
N ARG A 20 26.75 -7.37 11.53
CA ARG A 20 26.12 -7.19 10.22
C ARG A 20 27.15 -6.77 9.17
N ASP A 21 27.26 -7.55 8.10
CA ASP A 21 27.97 -7.12 6.89
C ASP A 21 27.02 -6.37 5.95
N LEU A 22 26.98 -5.04 6.09
CA LEU A 22 26.13 -4.19 5.27
C LEU A 22 26.49 -4.24 3.78
N ALA A 23 27.77 -4.44 3.44
CA ALA A 23 28.20 -4.48 2.05
C ALA A 23 27.68 -5.75 1.36
N ALA A 24 27.76 -6.89 2.05
CA ALA A 24 27.19 -8.15 1.58
C ALA A 24 25.67 -8.06 1.40
N ASP A 25 24.94 -7.49 2.36
CA ASP A 25 23.48 -7.31 2.29
C ASP A 25 23.05 -6.46 1.07
N LEU A 26 23.78 -5.37 0.81
CA LEU A 26 23.51 -4.49 -0.32
C LEU A 26 23.78 -5.21 -1.66
N LEU A 27 24.90 -5.92 -1.75
CA LEU A 27 25.25 -6.69 -2.95
C LEU A 27 24.21 -7.78 -3.24
N GLU A 28 23.72 -8.46 -2.21
CA GLU A 28 22.65 -9.45 -2.32
C GLU A 28 21.34 -8.82 -2.79
N SER A 29 20.96 -7.67 -2.23
CA SER A 29 19.76 -6.93 -2.67
C SER A 29 19.82 -6.56 -4.15
N VAL A 30 20.99 -6.11 -4.64
CA VAL A 30 21.20 -5.80 -6.07
C VAL A 30 21.11 -7.05 -6.94
N ARG A 31 21.66 -8.19 -6.50
CA ARG A 31 21.55 -9.47 -7.21
C ARG A 31 20.09 -9.94 -7.29
N GLN A 32 19.33 -9.82 -6.21
CA GLN A 32 17.91 -10.14 -6.17
C GLN A 32 17.12 -9.26 -7.14
N MET A 33 17.38 -7.95 -7.17
CA MET A 33 16.80 -7.04 -8.15
C MET A 33 17.10 -7.47 -9.59
N LYS A 34 18.36 -7.77 -9.90
CA LYS A 34 18.77 -8.24 -11.24
C LYS A 34 18.14 -9.58 -11.62
N ALA A 35 17.92 -10.46 -10.65
CA ALA A 35 17.27 -11.75 -10.84
C ALA A 35 15.73 -11.66 -10.88
N GLY A 36 15.13 -10.46 -10.81
CA GLY A 36 13.69 -10.28 -10.78
C GLY A 36 13.03 -10.78 -9.48
N LYS A 37 13.80 -11.02 -8.42
CA LYS A 37 13.30 -11.44 -7.10
C LYS A 37 12.78 -10.24 -6.29
N THR A 38 12.00 -9.38 -6.92
CA THR A 38 11.38 -8.22 -6.29
C THR A 38 9.87 -8.41 -6.22
N SER A 39 9.24 -7.85 -5.19
CA SER A 39 7.79 -7.81 -5.08
C SER A 39 7.32 -6.36 -4.97
N VAL A 40 6.27 -6.04 -5.71
CA VAL A 40 5.60 -4.74 -5.57
C VAL A 40 4.51 -4.92 -4.52
N VAL A 41 4.67 -4.26 -3.38
CA VAL A 41 3.63 -4.20 -2.35
C VAL A 41 2.62 -3.14 -2.75
N ARG A 42 1.41 -3.57 -3.11
CA ARG A 42 0.30 -2.65 -3.39
C ARG A 42 -0.53 -2.45 -2.14
N SER A 43 -0.86 -1.20 -1.83
CA SER A 43 -1.82 -0.93 -0.77
C SER A 43 -3.23 -1.35 -1.21
N PRO A 44 -4.14 -1.65 -0.26
CA PRO A 44 -5.53 -1.98 -0.61
C PRO A 44 -6.21 -0.90 -1.46
N ALA A 45 -5.82 0.37 -1.29
CA ALA A 45 -6.34 1.48 -2.09
C ALA A 45 -5.89 1.42 -3.55
N ILE A 46 -4.60 1.08 -3.81
CA ILE A 46 -4.08 0.90 -5.18
C ILE A 46 -4.82 -0.25 -5.87
N GLU A 47 -4.94 -1.41 -5.21
CA GLU A 47 -5.64 -2.57 -5.78
C GLU A 47 -7.11 -2.28 -6.08
N ALA A 48 -7.80 -1.57 -5.18
CA ALA A 48 -9.19 -1.16 -5.36
C ALA A 48 -9.36 -0.30 -6.61
N ARG A 49 -8.52 0.74 -6.76
CA ARG A 49 -8.58 1.63 -7.92
C ARG A 49 -8.26 0.89 -9.21
N GLU A 50 -7.16 0.14 -9.25
CA GLU A 50 -6.75 -0.56 -10.47
C GLU A 50 -7.81 -1.55 -10.97
N ARG A 51 -8.52 -2.23 -10.06
CA ARG A 51 -9.63 -3.13 -10.44
C ARG A 51 -10.84 -2.43 -11.06
N THR A 52 -11.02 -1.14 -10.80
CA THR A 52 -12.06 -0.32 -11.46
C THR A 52 -11.63 0.22 -12.83
N GLY A 53 -10.34 0.19 -13.16
CA GLY A 53 -9.79 0.81 -14.37
C GLY A 53 -9.75 2.33 -14.35
N LEU A 54 -10.08 2.97 -13.22
CA LEU A 54 -10.14 4.42 -13.09
C LEU A 54 -8.78 5.05 -12.77
N SER A 55 -8.59 6.29 -13.23
CA SER A 55 -7.49 7.15 -12.79
C SER A 55 -7.63 7.54 -11.32
N GLN A 56 -6.57 8.06 -10.69
CA GLN A 56 -6.65 8.55 -9.30
C GLN A 56 -7.71 9.65 -9.13
N SER A 57 -7.84 10.57 -10.09
CA SER A 57 -8.83 11.65 -10.00
C SER A 57 -10.26 11.13 -10.12
N GLN A 58 -10.52 10.23 -11.06
CA GLN A 58 -11.84 9.62 -11.25
C GLN A 58 -12.24 8.78 -10.02
N PHE A 59 -11.32 7.97 -9.50
CA PHE A 59 -11.60 7.13 -8.34
C PHE A 59 -11.78 7.96 -7.06
N ALA A 60 -10.99 9.02 -6.88
CA ALA A 60 -11.17 9.94 -5.76
C ALA A 60 -12.54 10.65 -5.81
N ALA A 61 -12.95 11.11 -7.00
CA ALA A 61 -14.26 11.70 -7.20
C ALA A 61 -15.39 10.70 -6.89
N LEU A 62 -15.27 9.46 -7.38
CA LEU A 62 -16.23 8.39 -7.09
C LEU A 62 -16.38 8.12 -5.59
N LEU A 63 -15.27 8.16 -4.85
CA LEU A 63 -15.28 7.94 -3.40
C LEU A 63 -15.66 9.19 -2.58
N GLY A 64 -15.89 10.33 -3.24
CA GLY A 64 -16.22 11.60 -2.58
C GLY A 64 -15.06 12.16 -1.74
N VAL A 65 -13.81 11.93 -2.15
CA VAL A 65 -12.61 12.41 -1.44
C VAL A 65 -11.68 13.19 -2.36
N SER A 66 -10.79 14.00 -1.78
CA SER A 66 -9.75 14.67 -2.56
C SER A 66 -8.74 13.67 -3.13
N VAL A 67 -8.14 14.00 -4.28
CA VAL A 67 -7.03 13.21 -4.86
C VAL A 67 -5.89 13.06 -3.85
N ARG A 68 -5.59 14.11 -3.08
CA ARG A 68 -4.58 14.08 -2.02
C ARG A 68 -4.90 13.07 -0.92
N THR A 69 -6.18 12.91 -0.57
CA THR A 69 -6.64 11.90 0.38
C THR A 69 -6.37 10.50 -0.16
N LEU A 70 -6.79 10.22 -1.40
CA LEU A 70 -6.55 8.93 -2.04
C LEU A 70 -5.05 8.61 -2.14
N GLN A 71 -4.23 9.56 -2.57
CA GLN A 71 -2.77 9.39 -2.63
C GLN A 71 -2.15 9.09 -1.26
N GLY A 72 -2.67 9.71 -0.20
CA GLY A 72 -2.27 9.42 1.17
C GLY A 72 -2.53 7.96 1.56
N TRP A 73 -3.67 7.41 1.15
CA TRP A 73 -4.00 6.00 1.35
C TRP A 73 -3.16 5.08 0.47
N GLU A 74 -3.00 5.42 -0.81
CA GLU A 74 -2.23 4.60 -1.76
C GLU A 74 -0.78 4.43 -1.32
N GLN A 75 -0.17 5.49 -0.77
CA GLN A 75 1.21 5.50 -0.28
C GLN A 75 1.36 5.06 1.19
N GLY A 76 0.26 4.74 1.88
CA GLY A 76 0.30 4.35 3.29
C GLY A 76 0.64 5.49 4.27
N ARG A 77 0.57 6.76 3.84
CA ARG A 77 0.78 7.93 4.71
C ARG A 77 -0.42 8.23 5.60
N LYS A 78 -1.61 7.78 5.20
CA LYS A 78 -2.87 7.92 5.94
C LYS A 78 -3.65 6.61 5.88
N GLU A 79 -4.42 6.34 6.92
CA GLU A 79 -5.35 5.22 6.95
C GLU A 79 -6.75 5.67 6.50
N PRO A 80 -7.47 4.89 5.68
CA PRO A 80 -8.86 5.19 5.33
C PRO A 80 -9.79 5.02 6.54
N SER A 81 -10.87 5.81 6.56
CA SER A 81 -11.95 5.64 7.53
C SER A 81 -12.58 4.25 7.44
N GLY A 82 -13.38 3.85 8.44
CA GLY A 82 -14.09 2.56 8.40
C GLY A 82 -14.96 2.40 7.15
N ALA A 83 -15.77 3.41 6.83
CA ALA A 83 -16.59 3.44 5.62
C ALA A 83 -15.75 3.39 4.33
N ALA A 84 -14.66 4.16 4.26
CA ALA A 84 -13.76 4.13 3.11
C ALA A 84 -13.12 2.74 2.92
N ARG A 85 -12.72 2.06 4.01
CA ARG A 85 -12.21 0.68 3.93
C ARG A 85 -13.24 -0.28 3.35
N THR A 86 -14.51 -0.15 3.73
CA THR A 86 -15.60 -0.94 3.15
C THR A 86 -15.75 -0.68 1.65
N LEU A 87 -15.76 0.59 1.22
CA LEU A 87 -15.84 0.94 -0.21
C LEU A 87 -14.64 0.43 -1.01
N LEU A 88 -13.42 0.54 -0.46
CA LEU A 88 -12.22 -0.03 -1.08
C LEU A 88 -12.31 -1.56 -1.18
N ALA A 89 -12.87 -2.24 -0.17
CA ALA A 89 -13.10 -3.67 -0.22
C ALA A 89 -14.12 -4.04 -1.32
N ILE A 90 -15.20 -3.28 -1.47
CA ILE A 90 -16.19 -3.46 -2.54
C ILE A 90 -15.54 -3.24 -3.91
N ALA A 91 -14.76 -2.16 -4.10
CA ALA A 91 -14.04 -1.93 -5.35
C ALA A 91 -13.09 -3.09 -5.69
N ARG A 92 -12.49 -3.72 -4.68
CA ARG A 92 -11.63 -4.89 -4.87
C ARG A 92 -12.43 -6.13 -5.27
N THR A 93 -13.54 -6.42 -4.61
CA THR A 93 -14.28 -7.69 -4.82
C THR A 93 -15.29 -7.62 -5.96
N ASN A 94 -15.96 -6.48 -6.13
CA ASN A 94 -16.98 -6.24 -7.14
C ASN A 94 -16.90 -4.79 -7.67
N PRO A 95 -15.92 -4.47 -8.54
CA PRO A 95 -15.74 -3.12 -9.07
C PRO A 95 -16.96 -2.61 -9.85
N LYS A 96 -17.73 -3.50 -10.50
CA LYS A 96 -18.94 -3.14 -11.25
C LYS A 96 -20.00 -2.51 -10.35
N ALA A 97 -20.29 -3.12 -9.20
CA ALA A 97 -21.27 -2.58 -8.26
C ALA A 97 -20.91 -1.17 -7.79
N LEU A 98 -19.62 -0.87 -7.63
CA LEU A 98 -19.18 0.47 -7.25
C LEU A 98 -19.37 1.48 -8.40
N LEU A 99 -19.07 1.09 -9.63
CA LEU A 99 -19.25 1.91 -10.83
C LEU A 99 -20.74 2.18 -11.13
N ASP A 100 -21.61 1.18 -10.92
CA ASP A 100 -23.05 1.30 -11.13
C ASP A 100 -23.72 2.31 -10.20
N VAL A 101 -23.17 2.51 -9.00
CA VAL A 101 -23.62 3.54 -8.05
C VAL A 101 -23.17 4.93 -8.50
N ALA A 102 -21.95 5.04 -9.03
CA ALA A 102 -21.38 6.31 -9.48
C ALA A 102 -22.06 6.86 -10.74
N GLY A 103 -22.52 5.99 -11.65
CA GLY A 103 -23.25 6.40 -12.86
C GLY A 103 -24.70 6.84 -12.62
N LYS A 104 -25.18 6.81 -11.37
CA LYS A 104 -26.56 7.16 -10.99
C LYS A 104 -26.65 8.43 -10.12
N GLN A 105 -25.54 9.14 -9.91
CA GLN A 105 -25.49 10.40 -9.15
C GLN A 105 -25.34 11.61 -10.06
#